data_AF-A0AAD8GQU7-F1
#
_entry.id   AF-A0AAD8GQU7-F1
#
_cell.length_a   1.000
_cell.length_b   1.000
_cell.length_c   1.000
_cell.angle_alpha   90.00
_cell.angle_beta   90.00
_cell.angle_gamma   90.00
#
_symmetry.space_group_name_H-M   'P 1'
#
loop_
_entity.id
_entity.type
_entity.pdbx_description
1 polymer ?
#
loop_
_entity_poly.entity_id
_entity_poly.type
_entity_poly.pdbx_seq_one_letter_code
_entity_poly.pdbx_strand_id
1 'polypeptide(L)'
;MIIFLTFAAKENLREGPFCILNIQYVCLQTIAATNSADILDPALMRSGRLDRKIEFPHPTEKARARILQIHSRKKNVHPDVNFEELARSTDDFNGAQLKAVCVEAGMLALRRDATEGKRFGFSWQQIMGS
;
A
#
# COMPACT_ATOMS: atom_id res chain seq x y z
N MET A 1 -7.88 -6.91 -1.15
CA MET A 1 -7.73 -5.96 -2.28
C MET A 1 -7.21 -6.73 -3.48
N ILE A 2 -7.77 -6.52 -4.66
CA ILE A 2 -7.41 -7.21 -5.90
C ILE A 2 -7.04 -6.16 -6.95
N ILE A 3 -5.85 -6.31 -7.54
CA ILE A 3 -5.40 -5.47 -8.65
C ILE A 3 -5.49 -6.31 -9.94
N PHE A 4 -6.14 -5.73 -10.93
CA PHE A 4 -6.19 -6.23 -12.29
C PHE A 4 -5.17 -5.50 -13.14
N LEU A 5 -4.35 -6.26 -13.86
CA LEU A 5 -3.39 -5.73 -14.81
C LEU A 5 -3.72 -6.28 -16.19
N THR A 6 -3.78 -5.39 -17.18
CA THR A 6 -3.93 -5.80 -18.58
C THR A 6 -3.03 -5.01 -19.50
N PHE A 7 -2.64 -5.67 -20.58
CA PHE A 7 -1.86 -5.08 -21.65
C PHE A 7 -2.72 -5.08 -22.91
N ALA A 8 -3.14 -3.89 -23.34
CA ALA A 8 -3.87 -3.70 -24.58
C ALA A 8 -2.96 -2.98 -25.57
N ALA A 9 -2.45 -3.72 -26.57
CA ALA A 9 -1.86 -3.10 -27.74
C ALA A 9 -2.98 -2.59 -28.64
N LYS A 10 -3.07 -1.27 -28.84
CA LYS A 10 -4.06 -0.67 -29.73
C LYS A 10 -3.35 -0.07 -30.94
N GLU A 11 -3.67 -0.57 -32.13
CA GLU A 11 -3.23 0.02 -33.39
C GLU A 11 -3.95 1.36 -33.58
N ASN A 12 -3.19 2.43 -33.78
CA ASN A 12 -3.72 3.77 -33.94
C ASN A 12 -3.40 4.26 -35.36
N LEU A 13 -4.40 4.22 -36.24
CA LEU A 13 -4.29 4.70 -37.62
C LEU A 13 -4.56 6.21 -37.64
N ARG A 14 -3.55 7.02 -38.01
CA ARG A 14 -3.72 8.45 -38.29
C ARG A 14 -3.79 8.65 -39.80
N GLU A 15 -4.97 8.98 -40.30
CA GLU A 15 -5.18 9.40 -41.69
C GLU A 15 -4.65 10.83 -41.88
N GLY A 16 -3.60 11.00 -42.67
CA GLY A 16 -3.08 12.31 -43.10
C GLY A 16 -3.47 12.62 -44.55
N PRO A 17 -3.41 13.89 -44.99
CA PRO A 17 -3.79 14.29 -46.36
C PRO A 17 -2.85 13.75 -47.46
N PHE A 18 -1.74 13.10 -47.08
CA PHE A 18 -0.92 12.27 -47.94
C PHE A 18 -0.91 10.87 -47.34
N CYS A 19 -1.33 9.86 -48.12
CA CYS A 19 -1.38 8.45 -47.72
C CYS A 19 0.03 7.91 -47.39
N ILE A 20 0.55 8.25 -46.22
CA ILE A 20 1.68 7.59 -45.58
C ILE A 20 1.13 7.08 -44.25
N LEU A 21 0.76 5.81 -44.22
CA LEU A 21 0.35 5.10 -43.01
C LEU A 21 1.53 5.07 -42.04
N ASN A 22 1.58 6.01 -41.11
CA ASN A 22 2.55 6.01 -40.02
C ASN A 22 1.99 5.12 -38.91
N ILE A 23 2.41 3.84 -38.88
CA ILE A 23 1.96 2.88 -37.87
C ILE A 23 2.66 3.22 -36.55
N GLN A 24 1.93 3.87 -35.65
CA GLN A 24 2.43 4.18 -34.31
C GLN A 24 1.84 3.19 -33.32
N TYR A 25 2.64 2.20 -32.91
CA TYR A 25 2.27 1.25 -31.87
C TYR A 25 2.24 1.97 -30.52
N VAL A 26 1.05 2.11 -29.93
CA VAL A 26 0.89 2.57 -28.55
C VAL A 26 0.44 1.40 -27.71
N CYS A 27 1.30 0.97 -26.80
CA CYS A 27 0.98 -0.06 -25.82
C CYS A 27 0.29 0.61 -24.63
N LEU A 28 -1.01 0.37 -24.47
CA LEU A 28 -1.79 0.86 -23.35
C LEU A 28 -1.84 -0.22 -22.29
N GLN A 29 -1.39 0.10 -21.09
CA GLN A 29 -1.51 -0.77 -19.93
C GLN A 29 -2.58 -0.21 -19.01
N THR A 30 -3.59 -1.02 -18.68
CA THR A 30 -4.65 -0.64 -17.73
C THR A 30 -4.43 -1.34 -16.41
N ILE A 31 -4.47 -0.56 -15.33
CA ILE A 31 -4.43 -1.04 -13.94
C ILE A 31 -5.76 -0.67 -13.32
N ALA A 32 -6.49 -1.66 -12.81
CA ALA A 32 -7.70 -1.44 -12.02
C ALA A 32 -7.53 -2.07 -10.64
N ALA A 33 -8.05 -1.44 -9.59
CA ALA A 33 -7.97 -1.96 -8.23
C ALA A 33 -9.37 -1.94 -7.60
N THR A 34 -9.77 -3.05 -6.97
CA THR A 34 -11.03 -3.19 -6.26
C THR A 34 -10.83 -3.93 -4.94
N ASN A 35 -11.68 -3.64 -3.96
CA ASN A 35 -11.76 -4.44 -2.74
C ASN A 35 -12.79 -5.57 -2.84
N SER A 36 -13.68 -5.51 -3.83
CA SER A 36 -14.77 -6.48 -4.05
C SER A 36 -14.74 -6.93 -5.51
N ALA A 37 -14.13 -8.08 -5.78
CA ALA A 37 -14.12 -8.65 -7.13
C ALA A 37 -15.44 -9.35 -7.49
N ASP A 38 -16.24 -9.73 -6.50
CA ASP A 38 -17.48 -10.49 -6.68
C ASP A 38 -18.61 -9.66 -7.30
N ILE A 39 -18.51 -8.33 -7.20
CA ILE A 39 -19.52 -7.38 -7.72
C ILE A 39 -19.21 -7.00 -9.19
N LEU A 40 -18.02 -7.33 -9.70
CA LEU A 40 -17.64 -7.01 -11.07
C LEU A 40 -18.39 -7.87 -12.08
N ASP A 41 -18.80 -7.23 -13.17
CA ASP A 41 -19.41 -7.93 -14.31
C ASP A 41 -18.45 -9.02 -14.83
N PRO A 42 -18.89 -10.30 -14.91
CA PRO A 42 -18.12 -11.40 -15.49
C PRO A 42 -17.60 -11.10 -16.89
N ALA A 43 -18.24 -10.22 -17.66
CA ALA A 43 -17.77 -9.80 -18.98
C ALA A 43 -16.42 -9.07 -18.95
N LEU A 44 -16.08 -8.39 -17.86
CA LEU A 44 -14.78 -7.73 -17.67
C LEU A 44 -13.67 -8.71 -17.30
N MET A 45 -14.03 -9.87 -16.76
CA MET A 45 -13.12 -10.92 -16.30
C MET A 45 -12.71 -11.90 -17.40
N ARG A 46 -13.21 -11.70 -18.63
CA ARG A 46 -12.91 -12.52 -19.80
C ARG A 46 -11.54 -12.15 -20.39
N SER A 47 -10.86 -13.14 -20.99
CA SER A 47 -9.57 -12.97 -21.65
C SER A 47 -9.57 -11.81 -22.66
N GLY A 48 -8.59 -10.91 -22.58
CA GLY A 48 -8.46 -9.69 -23.38
C GLY A 48 -8.90 -8.41 -22.69
N ARG A 49 -9.34 -8.46 -21.42
CA ARG A 49 -9.73 -7.30 -20.61
C ARG A 49 -9.01 -7.26 -19.29
N LEU A 50 -9.49 -7.90 -18.22
CA LEU A 50 -8.82 -7.92 -16.92
C LEU A 50 -8.17 -9.29 -16.68
N ASP A 51 -7.08 -9.55 -17.42
CA ASP A 51 -6.51 -10.89 -17.53
C ASP A 51 -5.73 -11.33 -16.29
N ARG A 52 -4.87 -10.46 -15.74
CA ARG A 52 -4.06 -10.81 -14.57
C ARG A 52 -4.73 -10.30 -13.31
N LYS A 53 -5.09 -11.24 -12.43
CA LYS A 53 -5.62 -10.95 -11.09
C LYS A 53 -4.49 -11.11 -10.08
N ILE A 54 -4.22 -10.06 -9.32
CA ILE A 54 -3.24 -10.08 -8.23
C ILE A 54 -4.01 -9.81 -6.94
N GLU A 55 -4.11 -10.85 -6.12
CA GLU A 55 -4.77 -10.76 -4.82
C GLU A 55 -3.75 -10.39 -3.75
N PHE A 56 -4.10 -9.43 -2.90
CA PHE A 56 -3.27 -9.01 -1.78
C PHE A 56 -3.88 -9.55 -0.49
N PRO A 57 -3.28 -10.60 0.11
CA PRO A 57 -3.71 -11.10 1.41
C PRO A 57 -3.32 -10.13 2.53
N HIS A 58 -3.85 -10.38 3.73
CA HIS A 58 -3.40 -9.68 4.92
C HIS A 58 -1.90 -9.93 5.19
N PRO A 59 -1.17 -8.94 5.72
CA PRO A 59 0.25 -9.08 5.97
C PRO A 59 0.52 -10.09 7.10
N THR A 60 1.47 -11.00 6.86
CA THR A 60 2.01 -11.90 7.88
C THR A 60 2.80 -11.13 8.94
N GLU A 61 3.04 -11.72 10.11
CA GLU A 61 3.82 -11.10 11.21
C GLU A 61 5.13 -10.47 10.72
N LYS A 62 5.93 -11.20 9.93
CA LYS A 62 7.18 -10.68 9.34
C LYS A 62 6.94 -9.49 8.40
N ALA A 63 5.87 -9.52 7.61
CA ALA A 63 5.51 -8.42 6.74
C ALA A 63 5.07 -7.19 7.54
N ARG A 64 4.33 -7.37 8.65
CA ARG A 64 3.93 -6.29 9.56
C ARG A 64 5.15 -5.61 10.19
N ALA A 65 6.10 -6.40 10.71
CA ALA A 65 7.36 -5.88 11.24
C ALA A 65 8.09 -5.03 10.19
N ARG A 66 8.13 -5.50 8.94
CA ARG A 66 8.77 -4.78 7.84
C ARG A 66 8.03 -3.48 7.46
N ILE A 67 6.70 -3.50 7.44
CA ILE A 67 5.87 -2.32 7.17
C ILE A 67 6.09 -1.25 8.24
N LEU A 68 6.08 -1.64 9.52
CA LEU A 68 6.38 -0.76 10.65
C LEU A 68 7.80 -0.17 10.52
N GLN A 69 8.78 -0.99 10.16
CA GLN A 69 10.15 -0.54 9.93
C GLN A 69 10.26 0.46 8.77
N ILE A 70 9.49 0.30 7.69
CA ILE A 70 9.48 1.25 6.57
C ILE A 70 8.87 2.58 6.99
N HIS A 71 7.77 2.56 7.74
CA HIS A 71 7.09 3.76 8.21
C HIS A 71 7.79 4.48 9.37
N SER A 72 8.68 3.78 10.09
CA SER A 72 9.52 4.34 11.14
C SER A 72 10.81 4.99 10.61
N ARG A 73 11.32 4.61 9.42
CA ARG A 73 12.52 5.22 8.81
C ARG A 73 12.50 6.75 8.68
N LYS A 74 11.32 7.34 8.54
CA LYS A 74 11.16 8.81 8.43
C LYS A 74 10.97 9.49 9.79
N LYS A 75 10.99 8.74 10.90
CA LYS A 75 10.75 9.23 12.26
C LYS A 75 11.99 9.01 13.13
N ASN A 76 12.11 9.79 14.20
CA ASN A 76 13.15 9.56 15.20
C ASN A 76 12.70 8.41 16.13
N VAL A 77 13.28 7.23 15.95
CA VAL A 77 12.99 6.02 16.74
C VAL A 77 14.17 5.67 17.62
N HIS A 78 13.91 5.28 18.86
CA HIS A 78 14.95 4.78 19.76
C HIS A 78 15.50 3.44 19.25
N PRO A 79 16.81 3.15 19.38
CA PRO A 79 17.37 1.85 19.01
C PRO A 79 16.77 0.66 19.77
N ASP A 80 16.16 0.89 20.93
CA ASP A 80 15.56 -0.16 21.77
C ASP A 80 14.17 -0.62 21.28
N VAL A 81 13.66 -0.09 20.17
CA VAL A 81 12.35 -0.47 19.65
C VAL A 81 12.42 -1.81 18.92
N ASN A 82 11.82 -2.84 19.51
CA ASN A 82 11.73 -4.17 18.91
C ASN A 82 10.52 -4.30 17.98
N PHE A 83 10.72 -4.17 16.67
CA PHE A 83 9.65 -4.29 15.66
C PHE A 83 8.97 -5.66 15.58
N GLU A 84 9.64 -6.74 16.00
CA GLU A 84 9.07 -8.09 15.99
C GLU A 84 8.00 -8.25 17.08
N GLU A 85 8.26 -7.70 18.26
CA GLU A 85 7.29 -7.68 19.36
C GLU A 85 6.03 -6.88 18.99
N LEU A 86 6.20 -5.79 18.25
CA LEU A 86 5.08 -4.96 17.78
C LEU A 86 4.23 -5.69 16.74
N ALA A 87 4.89 -6.48 15.90
CA ALA A 87 4.20 -7.25 14.89
C ALA A 87 3.33 -8.35 15.52
N ARG A 88 3.74 -8.90 16.66
CA ARG A 88 2.96 -9.88 17.45
C ARG A 88 1.75 -9.25 18.14
N SER A 89 1.84 -8.00 18.58
CA SER A 89 0.70 -7.32 19.22
C SER A 89 -0.31 -6.75 18.23
N THR A 90 0.03 -6.67 16.93
CA THR A 90 -0.81 -6.09 15.87
C THR A 90 -1.39 -7.16 14.95
N ASP A 91 -2.03 -8.17 15.53
CA ASP A 91 -2.71 -9.22 14.77
C ASP A 91 -3.87 -8.67 13.93
N ASP A 92 -4.04 -9.20 12.72
CA ASP A 92 -5.01 -8.80 11.70
C ASP A 92 -4.93 -7.35 11.18
N PHE A 93 -3.89 -6.59 11.55
CA PHE A 93 -3.76 -5.22 11.08
C PHE A 93 -3.41 -5.17 9.59
N ASN A 94 -4.11 -4.31 8.86
CA ASN A 94 -3.77 -3.96 7.48
C ASN A 94 -2.62 -2.94 7.43
N GLY A 95 -2.00 -2.79 6.25
CA GLY A 95 -0.88 -1.86 6.08
C GLY A 95 -1.22 -0.39 6.40
N ALA A 96 -2.47 0.02 6.23
CA ALA A 96 -2.92 1.37 6.57
C ALA A 96 -3.03 1.60 8.08
N GLN A 97 -3.52 0.60 8.82
CA GLN A 97 -3.59 0.63 10.30
C GLN A 97 -2.19 0.65 10.90
N LEU A 98 -1.25 -0.17 10.39
CA LEU A 98 0.15 -0.12 10.84
C LEU A 98 0.78 1.26 10.60
N LYS A 99 0.50 1.89 9.47
CA LYS A 99 0.91 3.27 9.21
C LYS A 99 0.30 4.24 10.22
N ALA A 100 -0.99 4.10 10.53
CA ALA A 100 -1.69 4.95 11.49
C ALA A 100 -1.07 4.85 12.90
N VAL A 101 -0.76 3.63 13.37
CA VAL A 101 -0.05 3.40 14.64
C VAL A 101 1.26 4.19 14.69
N CYS A 102 2.06 4.14 13.62
CA CYS A 102 3.30 4.91 13.57
C CYS A 102 3.08 6.43 13.55
N VAL A 103 1.95 6.93 13.05
CA VAL A 103 1.61 8.36 13.04
C VAL A 103 1.18 8.80 14.43
N GLU A 104 0.25 8.07 15.06
CA GLU A 104 -0.24 8.35 16.40
C GLU A 104 0.89 8.32 17.44
N ALA A 105 1.77 7.31 17.37
CA ALA A 105 2.94 7.24 18.24
C ALA A 105 3.85 8.48 18.11
N GLY A 106 4.01 9.00 16.88
CA GLY A 106 4.76 10.24 16.64
C GLY A 106 4.07 11.47 17.21
N MET A 107 2.74 11.57 17.07
CA MET A 107 1.96 12.67 17.65
C MET A 107 1.97 12.66 19.18
N LEU A 108 1.89 11.47 19.80
CA LEU A 108 2.01 11.31 21.24
C LEU A 108 3.40 11.70 21.75
N ALA A 109 4.46 11.35 21.03
CA ALA A 109 5.83 11.77 21.36
C ALA A 109 5.98 13.30 21.32
N LEU A 110 5.48 13.95 20.27
CA LEU A 110 5.49 15.43 20.17
C LEU A 110 4.71 16.10 21.31
N ARG A 111 3.58 15.53 21.73
CA ARG A 111 2.80 16.05 22.86
C ARG A 111 3.56 15.93 24.19
N ARG A 112 4.37 14.87 24.36
CA ARG A 112 5.20 14.68 25.57
C ARG A 112 6.44 15.54 25.59
N ASP A 113 7.10 15.74 24.46
CA ASP A 113 8.28 16.62 24.39
C ASP A 113 7.92 18.08 24.72
N ALA A 114 6.67 18.50 24.47
CA ALA A 114 6.16 19.80 24.90
C ALA A 114 6.00 19.92 26.44
N THR A 115 6.03 18.81 27.17
CA THR A 115 5.84 18.74 28.63
C THR A 115 7.10 18.30 29.39
N GLU A 116 7.92 17.40 28.84
CA GLU A 116 9.18 16.94 29.42
C GLU A 116 10.24 16.81 28.32
N GLY A 117 11.25 17.69 28.35
CA GLY A 117 12.36 17.70 27.39
C GLY A 117 13.34 16.54 27.55
N LYS A 118 12.88 15.28 27.43
CA LYS A 118 13.73 14.07 27.40
C LYS A 118 13.22 12.97 26.45
N ARG A 119 14.12 12.65 25.51
CA ARG A 119 14.40 11.39 24.78
C ARG A 119 13.25 10.39 24.59
N PHE A 120 12.76 10.38 23.34
CA PHE A 120 12.01 9.33 22.64
C PHE A 120 12.13 7.92 23.24
N GLY A 121 11.08 7.50 23.94
CA GLY A 121 10.83 6.11 24.32
C GLY A 121 9.45 5.68 23.85
N PHE A 122 9.38 4.67 22.99
CA PHE A 122 8.13 4.01 22.62
C PHE A 122 7.71 3.12 23.80
N SER A 123 6.63 3.48 24.50
CA SER A 123 5.96 2.58 25.43
C SER A 123 4.60 2.17 24.88
N TRP A 124 4.39 0.86 24.81
CA TRP A 124 3.22 0.18 24.25
C TRP A 124 1.95 0.39 25.06
N GLN A 125 2.09 0.65 26.35
CA GLN A 125 0.98 0.92 27.26
C GLN A 125 0.21 2.21 26.94
N GLN A 126 0.77 3.08 26.08
CA GLN A 126 0.22 4.41 25.83
C GLN A 126 -0.53 4.55 24.51
N ILE A 127 -0.48 3.55 23.62
CA ILE A 127 -1.18 3.56 22.32
C ILE A 127 -2.52 2.83 22.41
N MET A 128 -2.63 1.82 23.29
CA MET A 128 -3.82 0.97 23.45
C MET A 128 -4.62 1.37 24.70
N GLY A 129 -4.88 2.67 24.90
CA GLY A 129 -5.49 3.15 26.15
C GLY A 129 -6.73 2.36 26.59
N SER A 130 -6.61 1.76 27.78
CA SER A 130 -7.64 1.15 28.67
C SER A 130 -8.42 -0.06 28.13
#